data_AF-A0AAV5D9H1-F1
#
_entry.id   AF-A0AAV5D9H1-F1
#
_cell.length_a   1.000
_cell.length_b   1.000
_cell.length_c   1.000
_cell.angle_alpha   90.00
_cell.angle_beta   90.00
_cell.angle_gamma   90.00
#
_symmetry.space_group_name_H-M   'P 1'
#
loop_
_entity.id
_entity.type
_entity.pdbx_description
1 polymer ?
#
loop_
_entity_poly.entity_id
_entity_poly.type
_entity_poly.pdbx_seq_one_letter_code
_entity_poly.pdbx_strand_id
1 'polypeptide(L)'
;MLLKLKMLNEGMYMYVGHYMLDRLKIQSVKEDRVEGEKVVGGGSKVVLIGRTHEVAKFGTALPICLKSLSQEEYWYYFKALAFGSIDPDEHPGLASVGMKIATELKGSFLGANLLGEMLRANPNTQFWCSILSSIRELVQKHLFSLAVHPEDLLERNSPVDFAKVAFVGDQDQGCLVYDLREAGPEQADLPLLTSEEVLMGGEIPVGEKFNVPVWKSRISPYSNYIATYEKQKPQCMVGKKSCLVLREISQ
;
A
#
# COMPACT_ATOMS: atom_id res chain seq x y z
N MET A 1 20.71 -10.78 -9.90
CA MET A 1 20.45 -9.56 -9.11
C MET A 1 19.66 -8.51 -9.90
N LEU A 2 20.08 -8.15 -11.12
CA LEU A 2 19.38 -7.19 -11.99
C LEU A 2 17.91 -7.54 -12.34
N LEU A 3 17.53 -8.82 -12.36
CA LEU A 3 16.15 -9.23 -12.56
C LEU A 3 15.24 -8.99 -11.34
N LYS A 4 15.78 -8.96 -10.11
CA LYS A 4 15.00 -8.66 -8.89
C LYS A 4 14.54 -7.20 -8.84
N LEU A 5 15.30 -6.29 -9.45
CA LEU A 5 14.97 -4.85 -9.53
C LEU A 5 13.93 -4.54 -10.62
N LYS A 6 13.82 -5.38 -11.67
CA LYS A 6 12.72 -5.29 -12.64
C LYS A 6 11.36 -5.77 -12.09
N MET A 7 11.34 -6.40 -10.90
CA MET A 7 10.12 -6.94 -10.25
C MET A 7 9.26 -5.86 -9.57
N LEU A 8 9.77 -4.63 -9.49
CA LEU A 8 9.08 -3.45 -8.98
C LEU A 8 8.17 -2.78 -10.03
N ASN A 9 8.09 -3.33 -11.26
CA ASN A 9 7.35 -2.72 -12.38
C ASN A 9 5.83 -2.60 -12.15
N GLU A 10 5.29 -3.33 -11.18
CA GLU A 10 3.88 -3.26 -10.74
C GLU A 10 3.79 -3.18 -9.19
N GLY A 11 4.89 -2.72 -8.56
CA GLY A 11 5.34 -3.05 -7.21
C GLY A 11 4.55 -2.50 -6.02
N MET A 12 3.24 -2.68 -5.97
CA MET A 12 2.44 -2.19 -4.85
C MET A 12 2.02 -3.29 -3.86
N TYR A 13 1.85 -4.53 -4.33
CA TYR A 13 1.35 -5.64 -3.52
C TYR A 13 2.19 -6.90 -3.70
N MET A 14 3.38 -6.92 -3.13
CA MET A 14 4.23 -8.12 -3.12
C MET A 14 4.34 -8.70 -1.71
N TYR A 15 3.28 -9.36 -1.25
CA TYR A 15 3.45 -10.42 -0.24
C TYR A 15 3.62 -11.78 -0.88
N VAL A 16 2.89 -12.08 -1.97
CA VAL A 16 3.01 -13.35 -2.72
C VAL A 16 2.64 -13.09 -4.19
N GLY A 17 3.50 -13.49 -5.13
CA GLY A 17 3.25 -13.33 -6.57
C GLY A 17 3.89 -14.44 -7.42
N HIS A 18 3.36 -14.69 -8.61
CA HIS A 18 3.87 -15.65 -9.60
C HIS A 18 4.27 -14.91 -10.88
N TYR A 19 5.45 -15.23 -11.43
CA TYR A 19 6.02 -14.56 -12.60
C TYR A 19 6.47 -15.59 -13.62
N MET A 20 6.16 -15.40 -14.90
CA MET A 20 6.66 -16.25 -15.99
C MET A 20 7.11 -15.43 -17.19
N LEU A 21 8.23 -15.84 -17.78
CA LEU A 21 8.65 -15.37 -19.10
C LEU A 21 7.94 -16.18 -20.17
N ASP A 22 7.29 -15.51 -21.11
CA ASP A 22 6.61 -16.13 -22.23
C ASP A 22 7.10 -15.60 -23.58
N ARG A 23 6.93 -16.40 -24.63
CA ARG A 23 7.26 -16.08 -26.02
C ARG A 23 5.96 -15.98 -26.81
N LEU A 24 5.27 -14.86 -26.71
CA LEU A 24 4.09 -14.60 -27.52
C LEU A 24 4.50 -14.35 -28.98
N LYS A 25 4.20 -15.30 -29.87
CA LYS A 25 4.11 -15.01 -31.30
C LYS A 25 2.80 -14.27 -31.53
N ILE A 26 2.84 -12.94 -31.44
CA ILE A 26 1.77 -12.13 -32.00
C ILE A 26 1.81 -12.39 -33.51
N GLN A 27 0.75 -13.01 -34.06
CA GLN A 27 0.59 -13.05 -35.51
C GLN A 27 0.49 -11.60 -35.98
N SER A 28 1.56 -11.10 -36.59
CA SER A 28 1.53 -9.82 -37.29
C SER A 28 0.36 -9.86 -38.28
N VAL A 29 -0.54 -8.89 -38.17
CA VAL A 29 -1.46 -8.56 -39.25
C VAL A 29 -0.61 -8.43 -40.52
N LYS A 30 -0.96 -9.20 -41.55
CA LYS A 30 -0.23 -9.23 -42.82
C LYS A 30 -0.22 -7.83 -43.41
N GLU A 31 0.92 -7.15 -43.35
CA GLU A 31 1.27 -6.15 -44.34
C GLU A 31 2.18 -6.83 -45.36
N ASP A 32 1.68 -6.89 -46.59
CA ASP A 32 2.38 -7.43 -47.75
C ASP A 32 3.72 -6.72 -47.94
N ARG A 33 4.83 -7.41 -47.64
CA ARG A 33 6.13 -7.06 -48.18
C ARG A 33 6.91 -8.28 -48.65
N VAL A 34 7.42 -8.08 -49.86
CA VAL A 34 8.21 -8.87 -50.81
C VAL A 34 9.20 -9.87 -50.19
N GLU A 35 9.22 -11.06 -50.81
CA GLU A 35 10.14 -12.18 -50.56
C GLU A 35 11.62 -11.77 -50.70
N GLY A 36 12.46 -12.25 -49.78
CA GLY A 36 13.90 -12.30 -50.04
C GLY A 36 14.88 -12.06 -48.91
N GLU A 37 14.50 -12.09 -47.62
CA GLU A 37 15.48 -12.13 -46.53
C GLU A 37 15.04 -13.08 -45.42
N LYS A 38 15.90 -14.05 -45.08
CA LYS A 38 15.77 -14.84 -43.84
C LYS A 38 16.07 -13.92 -42.65
N VAL A 39 15.10 -13.13 -42.26
CA VAL A 39 15.12 -12.45 -40.96
C VAL A 39 15.03 -13.55 -39.91
N VAL A 40 16.12 -13.76 -39.16
CA VAL A 40 16.04 -14.48 -37.87
C VAL A 40 15.15 -13.62 -37.00
N GLY A 41 13.84 -13.88 -37.02
CA GLY A 41 12.85 -13.13 -36.27
C GLY A 41 13.20 -13.18 -34.79
N GLY A 42 13.74 -12.07 -34.28
CA GLY A 42 13.95 -11.84 -32.86
C GLY A 42 12.61 -11.96 -32.16
N GLY A 43 12.33 -13.13 -31.58
CA GLY A 43 11.03 -13.38 -30.97
C GLY A 43 10.80 -12.42 -29.80
N SER A 44 9.65 -11.73 -29.81
CA SER A 44 9.18 -10.95 -28.67
C SER A 44 9.06 -11.83 -27.43
N LYS A 45 9.49 -11.31 -26.29
CA LYS A 45 9.32 -11.93 -24.98
C LYS A 45 8.37 -11.05 -24.17
N VAL A 46 7.40 -11.68 -23.53
CA VAL A 46 6.42 -11.01 -22.66
C VAL A 46 6.60 -11.57 -21.26
N VAL A 47 6.48 -10.73 -20.24
CA VAL A 47 6.49 -11.17 -18.84
C VAL A 47 5.05 -11.19 -18.36
N LEU A 48 4.59 -12.33 -17.89
CA LEU A 48 3.30 -12.46 -17.24
C LEU A 48 3.51 -12.35 -15.72
N ILE A 49 2.78 -11.44 -15.10
CA ILE A 49 2.80 -11.18 -13.65
C ILE A 49 1.39 -11.42 -13.12
N GLY A 50 1.28 -12.13 -12.00
CA GLY A 50 -0.01 -12.42 -11.41
C GLY A 50 0.06 -12.78 -9.93
N ARG A 51 -1.09 -12.68 -9.27
CA ARG A 51 -1.26 -13.03 -7.85
C ARG A 51 -1.61 -14.50 -7.63
N THR A 52 -2.09 -15.19 -8.66
CA THR A 52 -2.49 -16.61 -8.57
C THR A 52 -1.56 -17.50 -9.39
N HIS A 53 -1.41 -18.75 -8.97
CA HIS A 53 -0.67 -19.77 -9.73
C HIS A 53 -1.32 -20.06 -11.09
N GLU A 54 -2.55 -19.62 -11.32
CA GLU A 54 -3.24 -19.81 -12.59
C GLU A 54 -2.56 -19.09 -13.76
N VAL A 55 -1.90 -17.96 -13.48
CA VAL A 55 -1.10 -17.24 -14.49
C VAL A 55 0.00 -18.14 -15.05
N ALA A 56 0.46 -19.12 -14.27
CA ALA A 56 1.46 -20.06 -14.73
C ALA A 56 0.99 -21.01 -15.85
N LYS A 57 -0.34 -21.16 -16.01
CA LYS A 57 -0.90 -21.99 -17.09
C LYS A 57 -0.66 -21.39 -18.48
N PHE A 58 -0.36 -20.08 -18.56
CA PHE A 58 -0.25 -19.36 -19.83
C PHE A 58 1.18 -19.17 -20.33
N GLY A 59 2.20 -19.35 -19.49
CA GLY A 59 3.58 -19.09 -19.88
C GLY A 59 4.32 -20.34 -20.37
N THR A 60 5.41 -20.13 -21.09
CA THR A 60 6.26 -21.19 -21.67
C THR A 60 7.52 -21.51 -20.86
N ALA A 61 7.76 -20.81 -19.74
CA ALA A 61 8.90 -21.01 -18.83
C ALA A 61 8.46 -21.45 -17.43
N LEU A 62 9.38 -21.93 -16.59
CA LEU A 62 9.05 -22.24 -15.20
C LEU A 62 8.62 -20.97 -14.43
N PRO A 63 7.54 -21.00 -13.63
CA PRO A 63 7.18 -19.87 -12.79
C PRO A 63 8.21 -19.59 -11.72
N ILE A 64 8.48 -18.30 -11.52
CA ILE A 64 9.19 -17.76 -10.37
C ILE A 64 8.13 -17.33 -9.36
N CYS A 65 8.06 -18.04 -8.24
CA CYS A 65 7.21 -17.67 -7.12
C CYS A 65 7.96 -16.69 -6.21
N LEU A 66 7.44 -15.47 -6.08
CA LEU A 66 7.93 -14.51 -5.11
C LEU A 66 7.27 -14.76 -3.76
N LYS A 67 8.13 -14.95 -2.77
CA LYS A 67 7.76 -15.10 -1.38
C LYS A 67 7.87 -13.74 -0.69
N SER A 68 7.15 -13.59 0.41
CA SER A 68 7.33 -12.46 1.32
C SER A 68 8.77 -12.43 1.82
N LEU A 69 9.30 -11.23 2.03
CA LEU A 69 10.60 -11.06 2.66
C LEU A 69 10.57 -11.64 4.08
N SER A 70 11.68 -12.21 4.53
CA SER A 70 11.85 -12.49 5.96
C SER A 70 11.81 -11.19 6.76
N GLN A 71 11.57 -11.27 8.07
CA GLN A 71 11.58 -10.08 8.92
C GLN A 71 12.91 -9.32 8.85
N GLU A 72 14.03 -10.03 8.72
CA GLU A 72 15.36 -9.44 8.58
C GLU A 72 15.55 -8.75 7.22
N GLU A 73 15.13 -9.40 6.13
CA GLU A 73 15.20 -8.84 4.78
C GLU A 73 14.30 -7.61 4.65
N TYR A 74 13.10 -7.67 5.22
CA TYR A 74 12.17 -6.55 5.24
C TYR A 74 12.67 -5.41 6.11
N TRP A 75 13.26 -5.70 7.28
CA TRP A 75 13.90 -4.69 8.11
C TRP A 75 15.04 -4.00 7.36
N TYR A 76 15.88 -4.73 6.63
CA TYR A 76 16.94 -4.14 5.82
C TYR A 76 16.37 -3.18 4.76
N TYR A 77 15.31 -3.61 4.06
CA TYR A 77 14.61 -2.78 3.08
C TYR A 77 14.00 -1.52 3.70
N PHE A 78 13.24 -1.69 4.78
CA PHE A 78 12.58 -0.59 5.48
C PHE A 78 13.59 0.39 6.07
N LYS A 79 14.67 -0.10 6.66
CA LYS A 79 15.78 0.70 7.20
C LYS A 79 16.35 1.63 6.13
N ALA A 80 16.62 1.12 4.93
CA ALA A 80 17.12 1.94 3.83
C ALA A 80 16.14 3.06 3.42
N LEU A 81 14.84 2.79 3.49
CA LEU A 81 13.80 3.80 3.23
C LEU A 81 13.69 4.82 4.37
N ALA A 82 13.52 4.39 5.62
CA ALA A 82 13.24 5.29 6.73
C ALA A 82 14.45 6.14 7.17
N PHE A 83 15.68 5.64 7.04
CA PHE A 83 16.87 6.36 7.53
C PHE A 83 17.60 7.14 6.44
N GLY A 84 17.51 6.72 5.17
CA GLY A 84 18.23 7.38 4.09
C GLY A 84 19.74 7.35 4.31
N SER A 85 20.36 8.52 4.53
CA SER A 85 21.79 8.65 4.82
C SER A 85 22.13 8.68 6.31
N ILE A 86 21.13 8.68 7.21
CA ILE A 86 21.34 8.65 8.65
C ILE A 86 21.81 7.25 9.05
N ASP A 87 22.88 7.15 9.84
CA ASP A 87 23.34 5.87 10.36
C ASP A 87 22.44 5.40 11.53
N PRO A 88 21.68 4.30 11.39
CA PRO A 88 20.84 3.79 12.48
C PRO A 88 21.64 3.39 13.73
N ASP A 89 22.91 3.04 13.60
CA ASP A 89 23.76 2.59 14.71
C ASP A 89 24.13 3.77 15.63
N GLU A 90 24.19 4.99 15.09
CA GLU A 90 24.34 6.24 15.86
C GLU A 90 23.03 6.67 16.56
N HIS A 91 21.89 6.10 16.16
CA HIS A 91 20.56 6.45 16.66
C HIS A 91 19.75 5.23 17.14
N PRO A 92 20.22 4.52 18.19
CA PRO A 92 19.63 3.24 18.63
C PRO A 92 18.15 3.35 19.04
N GLY A 93 17.71 4.52 19.54
CA GLY A 93 16.31 4.78 19.85
C GLY A 93 15.42 4.76 18.61
N LEU A 94 15.83 5.44 17.53
CA LEU A 94 15.12 5.42 16.25
C LEU A 94 15.17 4.03 15.62
N ALA A 95 16.32 3.36 15.65
CA ALA A 95 16.46 2.00 15.13
C ALA A 95 15.48 1.02 15.81
N SER A 96 15.34 1.12 17.13
CA SER A 96 14.40 0.30 17.90
C SER A 96 12.94 0.55 17.51
N VAL A 97 12.53 1.82 17.38
CA VAL A 97 11.16 2.16 16.97
C VAL A 97 10.91 1.76 15.51
N GLY A 98 11.86 2.02 14.62
CA GLY A 98 11.78 1.63 13.21
C GLY A 98 11.62 0.12 13.02
N MET A 99 12.32 -0.70 13.80
CA MET A 99 12.17 -2.15 13.74
C MET A 99 10.78 -2.62 14.18
N LYS A 100 10.19 -1.96 15.18
CA LYS A 100 8.81 -2.21 15.61
C LYS A 100 7.83 -1.84 14.50
N ILE A 101 7.98 -0.66 13.89
CA ILE A 101 7.15 -0.24 12.74
C ILE A 101 7.24 -1.27 11.62
N ALA A 102 8.45 -1.67 11.23
CA ALA A 102 8.65 -2.69 10.20
C ALA A 102 7.95 -4.02 10.54
N THR A 103 7.96 -4.40 11.82
CA THR A 103 7.28 -5.62 12.28
C THR A 103 5.76 -5.51 12.15
N GLU A 104 5.16 -4.38 12.53
CA GLU A 104 3.71 -4.15 12.38
C GLU A 104 3.27 -4.11 10.91
N LEU A 105 4.13 -3.63 10.00
CA LEU A 105 3.85 -3.64 8.55
C LEU A 105 3.96 -5.04 7.92
N LYS A 106 4.53 -6.01 8.65
CA LYS A 106 4.59 -7.45 8.34
C LYS A 106 5.22 -7.81 6.96
N GLY A 107 5.85 -6.88 6.24
CA GLY A 107 6.37 -7.10 4.88
C GLY A 107 5.78 -6.19 3.81
N SER A 108 4.91 -5.25 4.15
CA SER A 108 4.21 -4.39 3.20
C SER A 108 5.14 -3.41 2.48
N PHE A 109 5.37 -3.63 1.18
CA PHE A 109 6.13 -2.69 0.35
C PHE A 109 5.46 -1.33 0.24
N LEU A 110 4.12 -1.29 0.16
CA LEU A 110 3.36 -0.04 0.11
C LEU A 110 3.53 0.72 1.43
N GLY A 111 3.28 0.07 2.57
CA GLY A 111 3.45 0.68 3.89
C GLY A 111 4.88 1.17 4.13
N ALA A 112 5.89 0.40 3.70
CA ALA A 112 7.29 0.79 3.79
C ALA A 112 7.64 2.02 2.95
N ASN A 113 7.12 2.13 1.72
CA ASN A 113 7.38 3.31 0.88
C ASN A 113 6.70 4.54 1.47
N LEU A 114 5.42 4.42 1.84
CA LEU A 114 4.63 5.51 2.38
C LEU A 114 5.23 6.05 3.68
N LEU A 115 5.46 5.17 4.66
CA LEU A 115 5.98 5.59 5.95
C LEU A 115 7.48 5.85 5.93
N GLY A 116 8.24 5.17 5.07
CA GLY A 116 9.68 5.36 4.98
C GLY A 116 10.06 6.79 4.57
N GLU A 117 9.37 7.36 3.58
CA GLU A 117 9.60 8.75 3.16
C GLU A 117 9.23 9.73 4.28
N MET A 118 8.07 9.56 4.91
CA MET A 118 7.61 10.39 6.03
C MET A 118 8.57 10.36 7.23
N LEU A 119 9.00 9.16 7.64
CA LEU A 119 9.89 8.97 8.78
C LEU A 119 11.29 9.54 8.51
N ARG A 120 11.76 9.46 7.25
CA ARG A 120 13.02 10.06 6.81
C ARG A 120 12.96 11.59 6.85
N ALA A 121 11.83 12.18 6.47
CA ALA A 121 11.63 13.62 6.49
C ALA A 121 11.65 14.19 7.93
N ASN A 122 11.26 13.39 8.92
CA ASN A 122 11.24 13.77 10.33
C ASN A 122 11.87 12.69 11.24
N PRO A 123 13.21 12.67 11.38
CA PRO A 123 13.94 11.69 12.19
C PRO A 123 13.88 12.03 13.70
N ASN A 124 12.66 12.17 14.24
CA ASN A 124 12.42 12.44 15.65
C ASN A 124 11.78 11.22 16.34
N THR A 125 12.36 10.77 17.46
CA THR A 125 11.91 9.56 18.16
C THR A 125 10.46 9.64 18.63
N GLN A 126 10.01 10.81 19.13
CA GLN A 126 8.63 10.98 19.58
C GLN A 126 7.66 10.90 18.40
N PHE A 127 8.01 11.51 17.27
CA PHE A 127 7.25 11.41 16.03
C PHE A 127 7.10 9.96 15.57
N TRP A 128 8.21 9.20 15.52
CA TRP A 128 8.19 7.79 15.14
C TRP A 128 7.34 6.94 16.11
N CYS A 129 7.39 7.23 17.41
CA CYS A 129 6.54 6.58 18.41
C CYS A 129 5.05 6.86 18.19
N SER A 130 4.67 8.09 17.80
CA SER A 130 3.28 8.42 17.46
C SER A 130 2.80 7.62 16.25
N ILE A 131 3.60 7.57 15.17
CA ILE A 131 3.31 6.75 13.99
C ILE A 131 3.13 5.27 14.36
N LEU A 132 4.05 4.71 15.14
CA LEU A 132 3.95 3.31 15.61
C LEU A 132 2.65 3.07 16.39
N SER A 133 2.23 4.01 17.22
CA SER A 133 1.01 3.89 18.02
C SER A 133 -0.23 3.86 17.12
N SER A 134 -0.30 4.74 16.12
CA SER A 134 -1.41 4.78 15.15
C SER A 134 -1.49 3.51 14.30
N ILE A 135 -0.35 2.94 13.89
CA ILE A 135 -0.31 1.66 13.17
C ILE A 135 -0.85 0.53 14.06
N ARG A 136 -0.42 0.47 15.32
CA ARG A 136 -0.88 -0.56 16.27
C ARG A 136 -2.36 -0.47 16.53
N GLU A 137 -2.90 0.74 16.66
CA GLU A 137 -4.34 0.95 16.81
C GLU A 137 -5.10 0.41 15.60
N LEU A 138 -4.62 0.72 14.38
CA LEU A 138 -5.20 0.19 13.14
C LEU A 138 -5.15 -1.35 13.10
N VAL A 139 -3.98 -1.94 13.36
CA VAL A 139 -3.80 -3.40 13.36
C VAL A 139 -4.70 -4.06 14.40
N GLN A 140 -4.73 -3.54 15.63
CA GLN A 140 -5.56 -4.07 16.71
C GLN A 140 -7.05 -3.98 16.39
N LYS A 141 -7.53 -2.85 15.83
CA LYS A 141 -8.93 -2.68 15.43
C LYS A 141 -9.35 -3.74 14.41
N HIS A 142 -8.54 -4.01 13.40
CA HIS A 142 -8.85 -4.99 12.34
C HIS A 142 -8.71 -6.42 12.83
N LEU A 143 -7.72 -6.73 13.66
CA LEU A 143 -7.60 -8.05 14.27
C LEU A 143 -8.76 -8.35 15.23
N PHE A 144 -9.25 -7.36 15.98
CA PHE A 144 -10.38 -7.54 16.88
C PHE A 144 -11.71 -7.66 16.14
N SER A 145 -11.93 -6.85 15.10
CA SER A 145 -13.23 -6.80 14.40
C SER A 145 -13.36 -7.82 13.26
N LEU A 146 -12.27 -8.12 12.55
CA LEU A 146 -12.27 -8.97 11.35
C LEU A 146 -11.36 -10.19 11.46
N ALA A 147 -10.51 -10.29 12.49
CA ALA A 147 -9.46 -11.31 12.61
C ALA A 147 -8.51 -11.36 11.40
N VAL A 148 -8.35 -10.24 10.69
CA VAL A 148 -7.51 -10.09 9.49
C VAL A 148 -6.60 -8.87 9.66
N HIS A 149 -5.37 -8.97 9.17
CA HIS A 149 -4.43 -7.84 9.21
C HIS A 149 -4.79 -6.80 8.13
N PRO A 150 -4.71 -5.48 8.38
CA PRO A 150 -5.04 -4.45 7.40
C PRO A 150 -4.29 -4.59 6.07
N GLU A 151 -3.00 -4.93 6.12
CA GLU A 151 -2.18 -5.16 4.91
C GLU A 151 -2.72 -6.29 4.04
N ASP A 152 -3.25 -7.36 4.65
CA ASP A 152 -3.84 -8.49 3.93
C ASP A 152 -5.15 -8.06 3.22
N LEU A 153 -5.85 -7.03 3.72
CA LEU A 153 -7.03 -6.43 3.07
C LEU A 153 -6.63 -5.53 1.91
N LEU A 154 -5.61 -4.67 2.10
CA LEU A 154 -5.09 -3.81 1.05
C LEU A 154 -4.64 -4.65 -0.16
N GLU A 155 -3.95 -5.78 0.07
CA GLU A 155 -3.56 -6.71 -0.99
C GLU A 155 -4.71 -7.27 -1.80
N ARG A 156 -5.86 -7.46 -1.17
CA ARG A 156 -7.09 -7.93 -1.83
C ARG A 156 -7.87 -6.79 -2.46
N ASN A 157 -7.34 -5.56 -2.42
CA ASN A 157 -8.05 -4.33 -2.75
C ASN A 157 -9.40 -4.24 -2.00
N SER A 158 -9.44 -4.75 -0.77
CA SER A 158 -10.60 -4.75 0.11
C SER A 158 -10.58 -3.49 0.97
N PRO A 159 -11.74 -2.90 1.32
CA PRO A 159 -11.75 -1.68 2.10
C PRO A 159 -11.12 -1.83 3.48
N VAL A 160 -10.27 -0.86 3.84
CA VAL A 160 -9.66 -0.75 5.16
C VAL A 160 -10.26 0.42 5.90
N ASP A 161 -10.78 0.14 7.08
CA ASP A 161 -11.35 1.11 8.01
C ASP A 161 -10.28 1.72 8.91
N PHE A 162 -9.95 2.97 8.66
CA PHE A 162 -9.10 3.80 9.49
C PHE A 162 -9.95 4.55 10.51
N ALA A 163 -9.67 4.33 11.80
CA ALA A 163 -10.35 5.05 12.89
C ALA A 163 -10.12 6.56 12.83
N LYS A 164 -8.95 6.97 12.32
CA LYS A 164 -8.56 8.37 12.10
C LYS A 164 -7.95 8.49 10.72
N VAL A 165 -8.31 9.55 9.99
CA VAL A 165 -7.76 9.82 8.65
C VAL A 165 -6.25 10.08 8.71
N ALA A 166 -5.79 10.73 9.77
CA ALA A 166 -4.39 11.06 9.97
C ALA A 166 -3.75 10.16 11.04
N PHE A 167 -2.47 9.84 10.86
CA PHE A 167 -1.66 9.16 11.89
C PHE A 167 -1.12 10.15 12.92
N VAL A 168 -1.05 11.43 12.57
CA VAL A 168 -0.54 12.50 13.43
C VAL A 168 -1.55 13.66 13.40
N GLY A 169 -1.84 14.20 14.59
CA GLY A 169 -2.79 15.29 14.78
C GLY A 169 -4.11 14.85 15.40
N ASP A 170 -4.97 15.84 15.70
CA ASP A 170 -6.21 15.65 16.48
C ASP A 170 -7.45 15.43 15.59
N GLN A 171 -7.27 14.89 14.38
CA GLN A 171 -8.37 14.59 13.47
C GLN A 171 -9.04 13.27 13.87
N ASP A 172 -10.17 13.35 14.57
CA ASP A 172 -10.97 12.19 15.01
C ASP A 172 -11.98 11.68 13.95
N GLN A 173 -11.88 12.18 12.72
CA GLN A 173 -12.71 11.72 11.61
C GLN A 173 -12.17 10.39 11.07
N GLY A 174 -12.97 9.32 11.13
CA GLY A 174 -12.65 8.04 10.52
C GLY A 174 -12.85 8.03 9.00
N CYS A 175 -12.14 7.15 8.30
CA CYS A 175 -12.27 6.97 6.85
C CYS A 175 -12.13 5.51 6.41
N LEU A 176 -12.72 5.19 5.26
CA LEU A 176 -12.47 3.96 4.51
C LEU A 176 -11.50 4.26 3.39
N VAL A 177 -10.47 3.43 3.26
CA VAL A 177 -9.50 3.48 2.17
C VAL A 177 -9.64 2.21 1.33
N TYR A 178 -9.88 2.38 0.03
CA TYR A 178 -10.11 1.28 -0.91
C TYR A 178 -9.83 1.71 -2.35
N ASP A 179 -10.04 0.79 -3.29
CA ASP A 179 -9.89 1.03 -4.74
C ASP A 179 -8.52 1.62 -5.11
N LEU A 180 -7.47 0.95 -4.63
CA LEU A 180 -6.11 1.29 -5.00
C LEU A 180 -5.83 0.82 -6.42
N ARG A 181 -5.59 1.78 -7.31
CA ARG A 181 -5.49 1.60 -8.76
C ARG A 181 -4.44 2.50 -9.37
N GLU A 182 -4.04 2.19 -10.60
CA GLU A 182 -3.23 3.11 -11.40
C GLU A 182 -4.07 4.33 -11.78
N ALA A 183 -3.48 5.51 -11.66
CA ALA A 183 -4.13 6.77 -12.00
C ALA A 183 -4.33 6.87 -13.51
N GLY A 184 -5.54 7.26 -13.93
CA GLY A 184 -5.79 7.59 -15.32
C GLY A 184 -5.08 8.88 -15.76
N PRO A 185 -4.98 9.15 -17.08
CA PRO A 185 -4.34 10.34 -17.60
C PRO A 185 -4.94 11.64 -17.05
N GLU A 186 -6.25 11.68 -16.79
CA GLU A 186 -6.94 12.84 -16.23
C GLU A 186 -6.60 13.10 -14.74
N GLN A 187 -6.11 12.09 -14.03
CA GLN A 187 -5.75 12.19 -12.60
C GLN A 187 -4.24 12.39 -12.38
N ALA A 188 -3.43 12.35 -13.44
CA ALA A 188 -1.98 12.50 -13.34
C ALA A 188 -1.52 13.97 -13.14
N ASP A 189 -2.33 14.93 -13.61
CA ASP A 189 -1.96 16.36 -13.68
C ASP A 189 -2.64 17.24 -12.61
N LEU A 190 -3.47 16.67 -11.72
CA LEU A 190 -4.12 17.43 -10.65
C LEU A 190 -3.19 17.52 -9.43
N PRO A 191 -3.05 18.71 -8.79
CA PRO A 191 -2.41 18.82 -7.48
C PRO A 191 -3.34 18.17 -6.43
N LEU A 192 -3.25 16.86 -6.32
CA LEU A 192 -3.98 16.07 -5.34
C LEU A 192 -3.25 16.13 -4.00
N LEU A 193 -4.03 16.24 -2.92
CA LEU A 193 -3.55 16.06 -1.56
C LEU A 193 -2.78 14.74 -1.46
N THR A 194 -1.51 14.80 -1.11
CA THR A 194 -0.64 13.62 -1.05
C THR A 194 -1.00 12.74 0.15
N SER A 195 -0.70 11.45 0.06
CA SER A 195 -0.89 10.53 1.19
C SER A 195 -0.09 10.95 2.43
N GLU A 196 1.07 11.58 2.25
CA GLU A 196 1.84 12.18 3.35
C GLU A 196 1.07 13.32 4.03
N GLU A 197 0.53 14.28 3.27
CA GLU A 197 -0.26 15.37 3.83
C GLU A 197 -1.53 14.87 4.53
N VAL A 198 -2.21 13.86 3.98
CA VAL A 198 -3.35 13.21 4.64
C VAL A 198 -2.93 12.62 5.99
N LEU A 199 -1.87 11.82 6.01
CA LEU A 199 -1.42 11.12 7.21
C LEU A 199 -0.85 12.06 8.28
N MET A 200 -0.36 13.23 7.87
CA MET A 200 0.16 14.28 8.75
C MET A 200 -0.92 15.24 9.26
N GLY A 201 -2.19 15.03 8.90
CA GLY A 201 -3.29 15.86 9.37
C GLY A 201 -3.45 17.18 8.63
N GLY A 202 -3.04 17.23 7.35
CA GLY A 202 -3.29 18.35 6.45
C GLY A 202 -4.77 18.62 6.19
N GLU A 203 -5.07 19.66 5.41
CA GLU A 203 -6.46 20.05 5.12
C GLU A 203 -7.18 19.01 4.25
N ILE A 204 -8.01 18.18 4.88
CA ILE A 204 -8.77 17.13 4.19
C ILE A 204 -9.90 17.78 3.38
N PRO A 205 -10.11 17.42 2.09
CA PRO A 205 -11.14 18.01 1.24
C PRO A 205 -12.52 17.91 1.87
N VAL A 206 -13.39 18.91 1.69
CA VAL A 206 -14.73 18.93 2.30
C VAL A 206 -15.58 17.72 1.89
N GLY A 207 -15.40 17.22 0.68
CA GLY A 207 -16.18 16.11 0.11
C GLY A 207 -16.17 14.82 0.94
N GLU A 208 -17.24 14.02 0.79
CA GLU A 208 -17.36 12.71 1.44
C GLU A 208 -16.36 11.69 0.88
N LYS A 209 -16.01 11.80 -0.41
CA LYS A 209 -15.05 10.92 -1.09
C LYS A 209 -14.03 11.73 -1.87
N PHE A 210 -12.77 11.32 -1.83
CA PHE A 210 -11.68 11.93 -2.59
C PHE A 210 -10.63 10.89 -2.96
N ASN A 211 -9.92 11.11 -4.06
CA ASN A 211 -8.78 10.27 -4.45
C ASN A 211 -7.49 10.87 -3.90
N VAL A 212 -6.56 10.01 -3.50
CA VAL A 212 -5.27 10.41 -2.93
C VAL A 212 -4.17 9.66 -3.68
N PRO A 213 -3.16 10.33 -4.27
CA PRO A 213 -1.95 9.67 -4.74
C PRO A 213 -1.21 9.05 -3.56
N VAL A 214 -1.08 7.73 -3.61
CA VAL A 214 -0.44 6.93 -2.54
C VAL A 214 0.99 6.58 -2.91
N TRP A 215 1.27 6.40 -4.20
CA TRP A 215 2.60 6.02 -4.66
C TRP A 215 2.85 6.41 -6.11
N LYS A 216 4.10 6.70 -6.42
CA LYS A 216 4.61 6.84 -7.80
C LYS A 216 5.71 5.83 -8.04
N SER A 217 5.55 5.01 -9.08
CA SER A 217 6.58 4.07 -9.47
C SER A 217 7.87 4.81 -9.85
N ARG A 218 9.00 4.33 -9.34
CA ARG A 218 10.35 4.84 -9.70
C ARG A 218 10.93 4.15 -10.93
N ILE A 219 10.14 3.31 -11.60
CA ILE A 219 10.55 2.53 -12.75
C ILE A 219 9.58 2.82 -13.89
N SER A 220 10.11 2.94 -15.11
CA SER A 220 9.34 3.16 -16.32
C SER A 220 8.15 2.18 -16.43
N PRO A 221 6.92 2.65 -16.69
CA PRO A 221 6.58 3.99 -17.21
C PRO A 221 6.34 5.08 -16.15
N TYR A 222 6.76 4.88 -14.90
CA TYR A 222 6.60 5.82 -13.78
C TYR A 222 5.14 6.09 -13.42
N SER A 223 4.30 5.06 -13.52
CA SER A 223 2.88 5.11 -13.18
C SER A 223 2.62 5.65 -11.79
N ASN A 224 1.57 6.47 -11.68
CA ASN A 224 1.06 6.95 -10.40
C ASN A 224 -0.07 6.01 -9.94
N TYR A 225 -0.18 5.80 -8.63
CA TYR A 225 -1.22 4.99 -8.02
C TYR A 225 -2.02 5.84 -7.03
N ILE A 226 -3.34 5.71 -7.11
CA ILE A 226 -4.30 6.45 -6.29
C ILE A 226 -5.20 5.48 -5.52
N ALA A 227 -5.56 5.86 -4.30
CA ALA A 227 -6.60 5.19 -3.53
C ALA A 227 -7.77 6.14 -3.29
N THR A 228 -8.96 5.58 -3.15
CA THR A 228 -10.15 6.33 -2.77
C THR A 228 -10.28 6.34 -1.25
N TYR A 229 -10.40 7.54 -0.71
CA TYR A 229 -10.67 7.83 0.69
C TYR A 229 -12.13 8.27 0.81
N GLU A 230 -12.88 7.61 1.68
CA GLU A 230 -14.27 7.92 1.96
C GLU A 230 -14.43 8.22 3.46
N LYS A 231 -14.85 9.43 3.79
CA LYS A 231 -15.11 9.83 5.18
C LYS A 231 -16.28 9.05 5.73
N GLN A 232 -16.11 8.49 6.92
CA GLN A 232 -17.22 7.83 7.60
C GLN A 232 -18.15 8.86 8.22
N LYS A 233 -19.46 8.63 8.13
CA LYS A 233 -20.41 9.48 8.84
C LYS A 233 -20.20 9.29 10.35
N PRO A 234 -20.23 10.37 11.16
CA PRO A 234 -20.17 10.25 12.60
C PRO A 234 -21.26 9.29 13.05
N GLN A 235 -20.88 8.19 13.72
CA GLN A 235 -21.87 7.33 14.34
C GLN A 235 -22.49 8.11 15.51
N CYS A 236 -23.67 8.67 15.29
CA CYS A 236 -24.50 9.15 16.39
C CYS A 236 -24.85 7.94 17.26
N MET A 237 -24.17 7.79 18.40
CA MET A 237 -24.66 6.93 19.47
C MET A 237 -26.03 7.46 19.91
N VAL A 238 -27.11 6.83 19.46
CA VAL A 238 -28.43 7.05 20.03
C VAL A 238 -28.35 6.61 21.49
N GLY A 239 -28.16 7.58 22.38
CA GLY A 239 -28.24 7.35 23.80
C GLY A 239 -29.59 6.74 24.13
N LYS A 240 -29.61 5.45 24.48
CA LYS A 240 -30.75 4.86 25.20
C LYS A 240 -30.85 5.61 26.52
N LYS A 241 -31.68 6.66 26.57
CA LYS A 241 -32.18 7.21 27.82
C LYS A 241 -33.03 6.12 28.47
N SER A 242 -32.47 5.42 29.45
CA SER A 242 -33.27 4.62 30.37
C SER A 242 -34.07 5.58 31.25
N CYS A 243 -35.33 5.84 30.89
CA CYS A 243 -36.30 6.41 31.83
C CYS A 243 -36.61 5.34 32.88
N LEU A 244 -35.95 5.43 34.04
CA LEU A 244 -36.42 4.77 35.25
C LEU A 244 -37.67 5.51 35.73
N VAL A 245 -38.84 4.91 35.49
CA VAL A 245 -40.10 5.35 36.07
C VAL A 245 -40.12 4.86 37.52
N LEU A 246 -39.85 5.76 38.47
CA LEU A 246 -40.16 5.54 39.88
C LEU A 246 -41.69 5.58 40.03
N ARG A 247 -42.30 4.42 40.28
CA ARG A 247 -43.65 4.34 40.85
C ARG A 247 -43.51 4.37 42.37
N GLU A 248 -43.88 5.50 42.96
CA GLU A 248 -44.14 5.62 44.39
C GLU A 248 -45.35 4.73 44.75
N ILE A 249 -45.18 3.91 45.78
CA ILE A 249 -46.24 3.14 46.43
C ILE A 249 -46.63 3.93 47.68
N SER A 250 -47.83 4.50 47.71
CA SER A 250 -48.44 5.01 48.94
C SER A 250 -48.93 3.85 49.80
N GLN A 251 -48.53 3.87 51.08
CA GLN A 251 -49.33 3.39 52.21
C GLN A 251 -49.67 4.61 53.08
#